data_AF-B0KSW5-F1
#
_entry.id   AF-B0KSW5-F1
#
_cell.length_a   1.000
_cell.length_b   1.000
_cell.length_c   1.000
_cell.angle_alpha   90.00
_cell.angle_beta   90.00
_cell.angle_gamma   90.00
#
_symmetry.space_group_name_H-M   'P 1'
#
loop_
_entity.id
_entity.type
_entity.pdbx_description
1 polymer ?
#
loop_
_entity_poly.entity_id
_entity_poly.type
_entity_poly.pdbx_seq_one_letter_code
_entity_poly.pdbx_strand_id
1 'polypeptide(L)'
;MQKMKKKGRPKKQIRDCESFRISAYFTQAEFTDLKQMSQMKRYKSLSRFLKDTIKIGLRGNREIIRSIDNERHSYRSYAAALSHEIDNIVIQDQNLAIPLETKNSINIMIEIIDQFIARLDN
;
A
#
# COMPACT_ATOMS: atom_id res chain seq x y z
N MET A 1 -16.08 42.44 -52.24
CA MET A 1 -16.11 41.81 -50.91
C MET A 1 -14.98 40.79 -50.79
N GLN A 2 -13.96 41.06 -49.98
CA GLN A 2 -12.89 40.08 -49.69
C GLN A 2 -13.34 39.15 -48.55
N LYS A 3 -13.27 37.83 -48.75
CA LYS A 3 -13.62 36.82 -47.74
C LYS A 3 -12.49 36.71 -46.70
N MET A 4 -12.74 37.11 -45.45
CA MET A 4 -11.78 36.90 -44.36
C MET A 4 -11.66 35.42 -43.98
N LYS A 5 -10.44 34.90 -43.91
CA LYS A 5 -10.14 33.53 -43.46
C LYS A 5 -10.46 33.39 -41.96
N LYS A 6 -11.25 32.38 -41.60
CA LYS A 6 -11.52 32.02 -40.20
C LYS A 6 -10.20 31.63 -39.51
N LYS A 7 -9.85 32.31 -38.42
CA LYS A 7 -8.70 31.94 -37.57
C LYS A 7 -8.91 30.52 -37.04
N GLY A 8 -8.01 29.60 -37.39
CA GLY A 8 -8.03 28.22 -36.88
C GLY A 8 -7.81 28.16 -35.37
N ARG A 9 -8.21 27.03 -34.77
CA ARG A 9 -8.05 26.75 -33.33
C ARG A 9 -6.59 26.94 -32.91
N PRO A 10 -6.30 27.58 -31.76
CA PRO A 10 -4.94 27.70 -31.25
C PRO A 10 -4.31 26.32 -31.08
N LYS A 11 -3.10 26.11 -31.62
CA LYS A 11 -2.31 24.90 -31.32
C LYS A 11 -2.05 24.90 -29.81
N LYS A 12 -2.39 23.79 -29.13
CA LYS A 12 -2.04 23.59 -27.72
C LYS A 12 -0.53 23.81 -27.56
N GLN A 13 -0.13 24.68 -26.65
CA GLN A 13 1.26 24.79 -26.21
C GLN A 13 1.73 23.40 -25.78
N ILE A 14 2.79 22.92 -26.41
CA ILE A 14 3.52 21.74 -25.94
C ILE A 14 4.22 22.24 -24.68
N ARG A 15 3.66 21.90 -23.50
CA ARG A 15 4.46 22.00 -22.27
C ARG A 15 5.60 21.00 -22.43
N ASP A 16 6.82 21.42 -22.13
CA ASP A 16 7.98 20.55 -22.03
C ASP A 16 7.78 19.59 -20.84
N CYS A 17 6.94 18.58 -21.05
CA CYS A 17 6.88 17.44 -20.16
C CYS A 17 8.07 16.56 -20.54
N GLU A 18 9.06 16.45 -19.64
CA GLU A 18 10.12 15.46 -19.74
C GLU A 18 9.50 14.08 -20.04
N SER A 19 9.70 13.58 -21.26
CA SER A 19 9.12 12.30 -21.65
C SER A 19 10.04 11.19 -21.16
N PHE A 20 9.78 10.68 -19.96
CA PHE A 20 10.45 9.48 -19.47
C PHE A 20 10.05 8.29 -20.36
N ARG A 21 11.03 7.71 -21.07
CA ARG A 21 10.86 6.49 -21.86
C ARG A 21 11.31 5.30 -21.04
N ILE A 22 10.51 4.23 -21.06
CA ILE A 22 10.85 2.95 -20.44
C ILE A 22 11.19 1.99 -21.57
N SER A 23 12.40 1.42 -21.51
CA SER A 23 12.85 0.36 -22.40
C SER A 23 13.02 -0.93 -21.59
N ALA A 24 12.59 -2.06 -22.14
CA ALA A 24 12.75 -3.37 -21.53
C ALA A 24 13.19 -4.37 -22.60
N TYR A 25 14.05 -5.30 -22.21
CA TYR A 25 14.54 -6.37 -23.07
C TYR A 25 13.81 -7.66 -22.70
N PHE A 26 13.37 -8.39 -23.72
CA PHE A 26 12.67 -9.66 -23.57
C PHE A 26 13.38 -10.70 -24.42
N THR A 27 13.38 -11.94 -23.97
CA THR A 27 13.70 -13.07 -24.82
C THR A 27 12.66 -13.21 -25.94
N GLN A 28 13.00 -13.95 -26.99
CA GLN A 28 12.08 -14.15 -28.12
C GLN A 28 10.78 -14.86 -27.69
N ALA A 29 10.88 -15.80 -26.75
CA ALA A 29 9.73 -16.52 -26.19
C ALA A 29 8.78 -15.54 -25.46
N GLU A 30 9.32 -14.79 -24.50
CA GLU A 30 8.55 -13.80 -23.73
C GLU A 30 7.89 -12.75 -24.62
N PHE A 31 8.60 -12.26 -25.63
CA PHE A 31 8.03 -11.29 -26.58
C PHE A 31 6.84 -11.88 -27.36
N THR A 32 6.96 -13.13 -27.79
CA THR A 32 5.91 -13.82 -28.55
C THR A 32 4.66 -14.00 -27.69
N ASP A 33 4.84 -14.44 -26.44
CA ASP A 33 3.75 -14.63 -25.49
C ASP A 33 3.05 -13.31 -25.15
N LEU A 34 3.82 -12.27 -24.82
CA LEU A 34 3.29 -10.94 -24.52
C LEU A 34 2.54 -10.35 -25.72
N LYS A 35 3.03 -10.57 -26.94
CA LYS A 35 2.37 -10.12 -28.17
C LYS A 35 1.04 -10.85 -28.38
N GLN A 36 1.01 -12.18 -28.21
CA GLN A 36 -0.21 -12.98 -28.31
C GLN A 36 -1.25 -12.52 -27.27
N MET A 37 -0.84 -12.34 -26.01
CA MET A 37 -1.70 -11.82 -24.95
C MET A 37 -2.28 -10.44 -25.28
N SER A 38 -1.45 -9.54 -25.82
CA SER A 38 -1.89 -8.20 -26.21
C SER A 38 -2.99 -8.24 -27.28
N GLN A 39 -2.87 -9.15 -28.25
CA GLN A 39 -3.85 -9.35 -29.32
C GLN A 39 -5.14 -9.99 -28.80
N MET A 40 -5.04 -11.03 -27.97
CA MET A 40 -6.20 -11.67 -27.35
C MET A 40 -7.04 -10.67 -26.54
N LYS A 41 -6.37 -9.78 -25.81
CA LYS A 41 -7.02 -8.71 -25.04
C LYS A 41 -7.37 -7.47 -25.88
N ARG A 42 -7.20 -7.53 -27.21
CA ARG A 42 -7.58 -6.48 -28.19
C ARG A 42 -6.90 -5.13 -27.97
N TYR A 43 -5.66 -5.13 -27.49
CA TYR A 43 -4.87 -3.90 -27.38
C TYR A 43 -4.34 -3.45 -28.75
N LYS A 44 -4.33 -2.14 -28.99
CA LYS A 44 -3.83 -1.54 -30.24
C LYS A 44 -2.32 -1.67 -30.43
N SER A 45 -1.56 -1.81 -29.34
CA SER A 45 -0.11 -1.99 -29.38
C SER A 45 0.39 -2.71 -28.13
N LEU A 46 1.49 -3.44 -28.27
CA LEU A 46 2.17 -4.11 -27.15
C LEU A 46 2.59 -3.10 -26.08
N SER A 47 3.10 -1.93 -26.48
CA SER A 47 3.46 -0.86 -25.55
C SER A 47 2.28 -0.40 -24.68
N ARG A 48 1.08 -0.26 -25.26
CA ARG A 48 -0.11 0.12 -24.49
C ARG A 48 -0.53 -1.00 -23.53
N PHE A 49 -0.49 -2.24 -23.98
CA PHE A 49 -0.76 -3.41 -23.13
C PHE A 49 0.19 -3.47 -21.93
N LEU A 50 1.50 -3.32 -22.14
CA LEU A 50 2.49 -3.35 -21.07
C LEU A 50 2.30 -2.19 -20.09
N LYS A 51 2.06 -0.97 -20.59
CA LYS A 51 1.82 0.20 -19.74
C LYS A 51 0.61 0.01 -18.84
N ASP A 52 -0.50 -0.49 -19.38
CA ASP A 52 -1.72 -0.70 -18.61
C ASP A 52 -1.55 -1.85 -17.61
N THR A 53 -0.89 -2.93 -17.99
CA THR A 53 -0.61 -4.08 -17.12
C THR A 53 0.28 -3.69 -15.94
N ILE A 54 1.38 -2.97 -16.19
CA ILE A 54 2.27 -2.46 -15.14
C ILE A 54 1.51 -1.51 -14.21
N LYS A 55 0.69 -0.61 -14.76
CA LYS A 55 -0.10 0.32 -13.95
C LYS A 55 -1.08 -0.41 -13.03
N ILE A 56 -1.73 -1.47 -13.52
CA ILE A 56 -2.61 -2.31 -12.72
C ILE A 56 -1.82 -3.03 -11.62
N GLY A 57 -0.68 -3.64 -11.95
CA GLY A 57 0.19 -4.30 -10.97
C GLY A 57 0.68 -3.34 -9.89
N LEU A 58 1.15 -2.15 -10.25
CA LEU A 58 1.55 -1.11 -9.30
C LEU A 58 0.40 -0.65 -8.40
N ARG A 59 -0.81 -0.56 -8.94
CA ARG A 59 -1.99 -0.23 -8.15
C ARG A 59 -2.30 -1.35 -7.14
N GLY A 60 -2.28 -2.61 -7.58
CA GLY A 60 -2.47 -3.77 -6.70
C GLY A 60 -1.44 -3.80 -5.58
N ASN A 61 -0.16 -3.59 -5.90
CA ASN A 61 0.91 -3.55 -4.90
C ASN A 61 0.69 -2.42 -3.88
N ARG A 62 0.25 -1.23 -4.31
CA ARG A 62 -0.09 -0.14 -3.39
C ARG A 62 -1.26 -0.47 -2.48
N GLU A 63 -2.27 -1.15 -3.00
CA GLU A 63 -3.43 -1.60 -2.22
C GLU A 63 -3.02 -2.67 -1.20
N ILE A 64 -2.13 -3.60 -1.56
CA ILE A 64 -1.55 -4.59 -0.64
C ILE A 64 -0.75 -3.91 0.47
N ILE A 65 0.16 -3.00 0.14
CA ILE A 65 0.94 -2.24 1.13
C ILE A 65 0.00 -1.51 2.10
N ARG A 66 -1.01 -0.81 1.55
CA ARG A 66 -2.01 -0.12 2.38
C ARG A 66 -2.78 -1.08 3.29
N SER A 67 -3.10 -2.28 2.82
CA SER A 67 -3.76 -3.30 3.63
C SER A 67 -2.88 -3.74 4.80
N ILE A 68 -1.59 -4.02 4.53
CA ILE A 68 -0.61 -4.39 5.55
C ILE A 68 -0.45 -3.26 6.58
N ASP A 69 -0.36 -2.02 6.12
CA ASP A 69 -0.24 -0.85 7.01
C ASP A 69 -1.48 -0.69 7.90
N ASN A 70 -2.68 -0.85 7.33
CA ASN A 70 -3.93 -0.80 8.08
C ASN A 70 -4.03 -1.92 9.12
N GLU A 71 -3.59 -3.13 8.76
CA GLU A 71 -3.58 -4.28 9.65
C GLU A 71 -2.60 -4.06 10.80
N ARG A 72 -1.37 -3.60 10.50
CA ARG A 72 -0.37 -3.21 11.50
C ARG A 72 -0.90 -2.14 12.45
N HIS A 73 -1.57 -1.12 11.93
CA HIS A 73 -2.20 -0.08 12.75
C HIS A 73 -3.32 -0.64 13.65
N SER A 74 -4.12 -1.57 13.12
CA SER A 74 -5.19 -2.23 13.88
C SER A 74 -4.63 -3.05 15.04
N TYR A 75 -3.56 -3.84 14.80
CA TYR A 75 -2.89 -4.58 15.86
C TYR A 75 -2.24 -3.66 16.91
N ARG A 76 -1.64 -2.55 16.51
CA ARG A 76 -1.11 -1.55 17.45
C ARG A 76 -2.22 -0.95 18.32
N SER A 77 -3.36 -0.58 17.73
CA SER A 77 -4.51 -0.06 18.48
C SER A 77 -5.07 -1.09 19.45
N TYR A 78 -5.12 -2.36 19.05
CA TYR A 78 -5.53 -3.46 19.92
C TYR A 78 -4.56 -3.66 21.10
N ALA A 79 -3.24 -3.67 20.84
CA ALA A 79 -2.23 -3.77 21.89
C ALA A 79 -2.31 -2.60 22.87
N ALA A 80 -2.49 -1.37 22.37
CA ALA A 80 -2.67 -0.19 23.21
C ALA A 80 -3.92 -0.27 24.11
N ALA A 81 -5.02 -0.81 23.59
CA ALA A 81 -6.22 -1.04 24.39
C ALA A 81 -5.98 -2.08 25.50
N LEU A 82 -5.28 -3.17 25.20
CA LEU A 82 -4.90 -4.17 26.21
C LEU A 82 -4.00 -3.57 27.29
N SER A 83 -2.96 -2.81 26.91
CA SER A 83 -2.10 -2.12 27.87
C SER A 83 -2.89 -1.16 28.76
N HIS A 84 -3.79 -0.36 28.18
CA HIS A 84 -4.63 0.57 28.94
C HIS A 84 -5.56 -0.13 29.94
N GLU A 85 -6.17 -1.26 29.57
CA GLU A 85 -6.98 -2.06 30.49
C GLU A 85 -6.14 -2.64 31.63
N ILE A 86 -4.92 -3.11 31.35
CA ILE A 86 -4.00 -3.57 32.38
C ILE A 86 -3.57 -2.43 33.30
N ASP A 87 -3.25 -1.26 32.76
CA ASP A 87 -2.92 -0.07 33.55
C ASP A 87 -4.08 0.32 34.47
N ASN A 88 -5.32 0.24 34.00
CA ASN A 88 -6.50 0.50 34.83
C ASN A 88 -6.65 -0.50 35.97
N ILE A 89 -6.39 -1.79 35.72
CA ILE A 89 -6.35 -2.81 36.79
C ILE A 89 -5.29 -2.40 37.81
N VAL A 90 -4.06 -2.14 37.38
CA VAL A 90 -2.94 -1.76 38.27
C VAL A 90 -3.21 -0.46 39.04
N ILE A 91 -3.94 0.50 38.48
CA ILE A 91 -4.33 1.75 39.17
C ILE A 91 -5.43 1.47 40.21
N GLN A 92 -6.44 0.66 39.88
CA GLN A 92 -7.47 0.24 40.83
C GLN A 92 -6.87 -0.59 41.99
N ASP A 93 -5.80 -1.32 41.69
CA ASP A 93 -5.07 -2.21 42.59
C ASP A 93 -4.31 -1.49 43.72
N GLN A 94 -3.94 -0.21 43.59
CA GLN A 94 -3.23 0.52 44.65
C GLN A 94 -4.03 0.63 45.97
N ASN A 95 -5.33 0.31 45.94
CA ASN A 95 -6.22 0.38 47.09
C ASN A 95 -6.61 -0.99 47.69
N LEU A 96 -6.13 -2.12 47.14
CA LEU A 96 -6.49 -3.48 47.58
C LEU A 96 -5.26 -4.38 47.71
N ALA A 97 -5.22 -5.24 48.74
CA ALA A 97 -4.13 -6.21 48.91
C ALA A 97 -4.38 -7.43 48.01
N ILE A 98 -3.57 -7.58 46.96
CA ILE A 98 -3.76 -8.60 45.93
C ILE A 98 -2.83 -9.80 46.17
N PRO A 99 -3.30 -11.04 45.94
CA PRO A 99 -2.44 -12.21 45.95
C PRO A 99 -1.25 -12.09 44.98
N LEU A 100 -0.07 -12.56 45.43
CA LEU A 100 1.17 -12.52 44.65
C LEU A 100 1.02 -13.19 43.27
N GLU A 101 0.21 -14.24 43.19
CA GLU A 101 -0.08 -15.01 41.97
C GLU A 101 -0.77 -14.16 40.88
N THR A 102 -1.68 -13.28 41.29
CA THR A 102 -2.38 -12.36 40.37
C THR A 102 -1.42 -11.30 39.86
N LYS A 103 -0.55 -10.76 40.72
CA LYS A 103 0.48 -9.79 40.33
C LYS A 103 1.46 -10.38 39.32
N ASN A 104 1.88 -11.63 39.53
CA ASN A 104 2.76 -12.34 38.59
C ASN A 104 2.06 -12.57 37.24
N SER A 105 0.78 -12.93 37.25
CA SER A 105 -0.01 -13.09 36.03
C SER A 105 -0.12 -11.78 35.23
N ILE A 106 -0.32 -10.65 35.91
CA ILE A 106 -0.37 -9.32 35.28
C ILE A 106 0.97 -8.98 34.62
N ASN A 107 2.08 -9.18 35.33
CA ASN A 107 3.42 -8.91 34.78
C ASN A 107 3.72 -9.75 33.54
N ILE A 108 3.32 -11.04 33.53
CA ILE A 108 3.46 -11.91 32.36
C ILE A 108 2.63 -11.38 31.18
N MET A 109 1.41 -10.90 31.43
CA MET A 109 0.57 -10.31 30.38
C MET A 109 1.21 -9.04 29.78
N ILE A 110 1.80 -8.17 30.61
CA ILE A 110 2.53 -6.98 30.16
C ILE A 110 3.72 -7.38 29.28
N GLU A 111 4.55 -8.32 29.72
CA GLU A 111 5.71 -8.79 28.96
C GLU A 111 5.31 -9.38 27.59
N ILE A 112 4.19 -10.11 27.52
CA ILE A 112 3.67 -10.65 26.27
C ILE A 112 3.23 -9.52 25.31
N ILE A 113 2.56 -8.49 25.84
CA ILE A 113 2.12 -7.34 25.04
C ILE A 113 3.32 -6.54 24.53
N ASP A 114 4.33 -6.30 25.37
CA ASP A 114 5.56 -5.61 24.96
C ASP A 114 6.31 -6.38 23.87
N GLN A 115 6.43 -7.70 24.00
CA GLN A 115 7.01 -8.56 22.96
C GLN A 115 6.18 -8.54 21.67
N PHE A 116 4.85 -8.48 21.77
CA PHE A 116 3.97 -8.37 20.61
C PHE A 116 4.15 -7.03 19.89
N ILE A 117 4.18 -5.90 20.62
CA ILE A 117 4.44 -4.57 20.06
C ILE A 117 5.82 -4.51 19.39
N ALA A 118 6.87 -5.04 20.04
CA ALA A 118 8.21 -5.08 19.46
C ALA A 118 8.28 -5.88 18.15
N ARG A 119 7.49 -6.96 18.02
CA ARG A 119 7.37 -7.72 16.77
C ARG A 119 6.58 -6.99 15.68
N LEU A 120 5.65 -6.13 16.06
CA LEU A 120 4.96 -5.26 15.10
C LEU A 120 5.86 -4.13 14.60
N ASP A 121 6.92 -3.77 15.32
CA ASP A 121 7.81 -2.65 14.99
C ASP A 121 9.02 -3.03 14.14
N ASN A 122 9.48 -4.29 14.25
CA ASN A 122 10.47 -4.92 13.37
C ASN A 122 9.90 -5.32 12.00
#